data_AF-A0A643FEW4-F1
#
_entry.id   AF-A0A643FEW4-F1
#
_cell.length_a   1.000
_cell.length_b   1.000
_cell.length_c   1.000
_cell.angle_alpha   90.00
_cell.angle_beta   90.00
_cell.angle_gamma   90.00
#
_symmetry.space_group_name_H-M   'P 1'
#
loop_
_entity.id
_entity.type
_entity.pdbx_description
1 polymer ?
#
loop_
_entity_poly.entity_id
_entity_poly.type
_entity_poly.pdbx_seq_one_letter_code
_entity_poly.pdbx_strand_id
1 'polypeptide(L)'
;MRREVLPPIERLQGTHQRMMTTLQDLEALARRLETGGVDETAQTLAGGIHRFFEEVGRTHHDEEERHIFPALLASADPVLEEQVAQLRQDHGWIEQNWRELSPLLDALSQGHTWVEADLLRTMIEVFTQLHHAHIALEESMVYPEARRREAEARTQTAQRRAHWTKEAA
;
A
#
# COMPACT_ATOMS: atom_id res chain seq x y z
N MET A 1 17.54 1.64 24.94
CA MET A 1 17.49 2.32 23.63
C MET A 1 16.03 2.65 23.33
N ARG A 2 15.67 3.93 23.17
CA ARG A 2 14.34 4.27 22.66
C ARG A 2 14.32 3.80 21.21
N ARG A 3 13.40 2.90 20.86
CA ARG A 3 13.15 2.54 19.46
C ARG A 3 12.70 3.84 18.79
N GLU A 4 13.52 4.41 17.92
CA GLU A 4 13.09 5.54 17.11
C GLU A 4 11.94 5.05 16.24
N VAL A 5 10.73 5.49 16.58
CA VAL A 5 9.54 5.22 15.80
C VAL A 5 9.67 6.10 14.57
N LEU A 6 9.98 5.49 13.43
CA LEU A 6 10.02 6.19 12.14
C LEU A 6 8.72 6.98 11.95
N PRO A 7 8.76 8.20 11.40
CA PRO A 7 7.54 8.94 11.12
C PRO A 7 6.63 8.16 10.15
N PRO A 8 5.32 8.43 10.15
CA PRO A 8 4.34 7.59 9.44
C PRO A 8 4.69 7.35 7.98
N ILE A 9 5.08 8.39 7.23
CA ILE A 9 5.38 8.28 5.80
C ILE A 9 6.59 7.38 5.55
N GLU A 10 7.67 7.48 6.31
CA GLU A 10 8.86 6.63 6.12
C GLU A 10 8.54 5.13 6.35
N ARG A 11 7.64 4.83 7.29
CA ARG A 11 7.18 3.44 7.49
C ARG A 11 6.37 2.95 6.30
N LEU A 12 5.47 3.79 5.80
CA LEU A 12 4.60 3.46 4.66
C LEU A 12 5.43 3.28 3.37
N GLN A 13 6.39 4.16 3.10
CA GLN A 13 7.34 4.01 1.99
C GLN A 13 8.17 2.72 2.10
N GLY A 14 8.59 2.34 3.31
CA GLY A 14 9.26 1.06 3.55
C GLY A 14 8.34 -0.14 3.27
N THR A 15 7.04 0.00 3.55
CA THR A 15 6.02 -1.00 3.18
C THR A 15 5.86 -1.09 1.67
N HIS A 16 5.79 0.04 0.94
CA HIS A 16 5.74 0.06 -0.53
C HIS A 16 6.91 -0.68 -1.17
N GLN A 17 8.13 -0.47 -0.68
CA GLN A 17 9.30 -1.18 -1.20
C GLN A 17 9.15 -2.69 -1.09
N ARG A 18 8.64 -3.18 0.05
CA ARG A 18 8.36 -4.61 0.27
C ARG A 18 7.22 -5.09 -0.62
N MET A 19 6.14 -4.32 -0.76
CA MET A 19 5.03 -4.63 -1.67
C MET A 19 5.53 -4.80 -3.10
N MET A 20 6.36 -3.88 -3.59
CA MET A 20 6.94 -3.95 -4.93
C MET A 20 7.76 -5.22 -5.16
N THR A 21 8.56 -5.65 -4.17
CA THR A 21 9.27 -6.94 -4.24
C THR A 21 8.29 -8.12 -4.26
N THR A 22 7.26 -8.10 -3.42
CA THR A 22 6.27 -9.19 -3.38
C THR A 22 5.43 -9.26 -4.66
N LEU A 23 5.16 -8.15 -5.33
CA LEU A 23 4.51 -8.13 -6.64
C LEU A 23 5.40 -8.77 -7.72
N GLN A 24 6.71 -8.55 -7.68
CA GLN A 24 7.66 -9.24 -8.57
C GLN A 24 7.67 -10.75 -8.34
N ASP A 25 7.59 -11.18 -7.07
CA ASP A 25 7.47 -12.59 -6.71
C ASP A 25 6.15 -13.20 -7.23
N LEU A 26 5.05 -12.44 -7.18
CA LEU A 26 3.74 -12.85 -7.69
C LEU A 26 3.78 -13.06 -9.22
N GLU A 27 4.41 -12.17 -9.97
CA GLU A 27 4.64 -12.38 -11.41
C GLU A 27 5.57 -13.57 -11.70
N ALA A 28 6.59 -13.78 -10.86
CA ALA A 28 7.50 -14.92 -11.00
C ALA A 28 6.78 -16.25 -10.74
N LEU A 29 5.86 -16.28 -9.78
CA LEU A 29 4.98 -17.41 -9.54
C LEU A 29 4.12 -17.72 -10.77
N ALA A 30 3.48 -16.71 -11.37
CA ALA A 30 2.68 -16.89 -12.58
C ALA A 30 3.48 -17.54 -13.72
N ARG A 31 4.68 -17.03 -14.02
CA ARG A 31 5.58 -17.60 -15.06
C ARG A 31 6.02 -19.04 -14.74
N ARG A 32 6.20 -19.36 -13.46
CA ARG A 32 6.61 -20.70 -13.05
C ARG A 32 5.50 -21.72 -13.27
N LEU A 33 4.25 -21.34 -12.99
CA LEU A 33 3.10 -22.23 -13.16
C LEU A 33 2.86 -22.61 -14.63
N GLU A 34 3.23 -21.74 -15.58
CA GLU A 34 3.15 -22.04 -17.01
C GLU A 34 4.11 -23.14 -17.47
N THR A 35 5.24 -23.34 -16.77
CA THR A 35 6.35 -24.18 -17.24
C THR A 35 6.65 -25.39 -16.35
N GLY A 36 6.37 -25.31 -15.04
CA GLY A 36 6.82 -26.30 -14.05
C GLY A 36 5.74 -26.86 -13.12
N GLY A 37 4.49 -26.40 -13.21
CA GLY A 37 3.43 -26.78 -12.28
C GLY A 37 3.70 -26.37 -10.83
N VAL A 38 2.96 -26.94 -9.88
CA VAL A 38 3.01 -26.56 -8.46
C VAL A 38 4.10 -27.33 -7.71
N ASP A 39 5.36 -26.99 -7.97
CA ASP A 39 6.53 -27.56 -7.27
C ASP A 39 6.81 -26.88 -5.90
N GLU A 40 7.78 -27.40 -5.15
CA GLU A 40 8.12 -26.89 -3.81
C GLU A 40 8.49 -25.39 -3.81
N THR A 41 9.07 -24.90 -4.90
CA THR A 41 9.41 -23.47 -5.01
C THR A 41 8.15 -22.63 -5.27
N ALA A 42 7.24 -23.09 -6.13
CA ALA A 42 5.94 -22.44 -6.33
C ALA A 42 5.14 -22.38 -5.03
N GLN A 43 5.11 -23.46 -4.25
CA GLN A 43 4.46 -23.52 -2.94
C GLN A 43 5.06 -22.51 -1.97
N THR A 44 6.39 -22.43 -1.90
CA THR A 44 7.12 -21.50 -1.04
C THR A 44 6.84 -20.04 -1.41
N LEU A 45 6.87 -19.71 -2.71
CA LEU A 45 6.55 -18.37 -3.21
C LEU A 45 5.11 -17.99 -2.87
N ALA A 46 4.14 -18.85 -3.20
CA ALA A 46 2.73 -18.61 -2.94
C ALA A 46 2.45 -18.37 -1.45
N GLY A 47 3.02 -19.19 -0.56
CA GLY A 47 2.87 -19.01 0.88
C GLY A 47 3.54 -17.74 1.43
N GLY A 48 4.70 -17.35 0.86
CA GLY A 48 5.38 -16.11 1.21
C GLY A 48 4.57 -14.87 0.85
N ILE A 49 4.08 -14.82 -0.39
CA ILE A 49 3.22 -13.75 -0.91
C ILE A 49 1.91 -13.69 -0.12
N HIS A 50 1.27 -14.86 0.11
CA HIS A 50 0.00 -14.94 0.83
C HIS A 50 0.09 -14.32 2.22
N ARG A 51 1.07 -14.77 3.01
CA ARG A 51 1.32 -14.23 4.35
C ARG A 51 1.63 -12.74 4.33
N PHE A 52 2.41 -12.26 3.38
CA PHE A 52 2.75 -10.85 3.30
C PHE A 52 1.51 -9.97 3.12
N PHE A 53 0.68 -10.24 2.11
CA PHE A 53 -0.49 -9.41 1.84
C PHE A 53 -1.58 -9.55 2.91
N GLU A 54 -1.72 -10.72 3.52
CA GLU A 54 -2.64 -10.93 4.64
C GLU A 54 -2.27 -10.09 5.88
N GLU A 55 -0.98 -9.97 6.18
CA GLU A 55 -0.50 -9.17 7.32
C GLU A 55 -0.48 -7.66 7.03
N VAL A 56 -0.16 -7.28 5.79
CA VAL A 56 0.24 -5.91 5.44
C VAL A 56 -0.87 -5.12 4.74
N GLY A 57 -1.62 -5.73 3.82
CA GLY A 57 -2.44 -5.01 2.84
C GLY A 57 -3.41 -4.02 3.48
N ARG A 58 -4.37 -4.51 4.27
CA ARG A 58 -5.40 -3.67 4.89
C ARG A 58 -4.84 -2.69 5.93
N THR A 59 -3.85 -3.12 6.71
CA THR A 59 -3.23 -2.29 7.75
C THR A 59 -2.53 -1.07 7.15
N HIS A 60 -1.90 -1.23 5.99
CA HIS A 60 -1.22 -0.14 5.28
C HIS A 60 -2.21 0.94 4.84
N HIS A 61 -3.29 0.56 4.16
CA HIS A 61 -4.35 1.49 3.75
C HIS A 61 -5.03 2.17 4.95
N ASP A 62 -5.31 1.43 6.03
CA ASP A 62 -5.91 1.99 7.25
C ASP A 62 -5.00 3.09 7.86
N GLU A 63 -3.67 2.94 7.80
CA GLU A 63 -2.72 3.96 8.28
C GLU A 63 -2.71 5.20 7.38
N GLU A 64 -2.82 5.05 6.07
CA GLU A 64 -2.90 6.18 5.12
C GLU A 64 -4.16 7.00 5.29
N GLU A 65 -5.31 6.32 5.38
CA GLU A 65 -6.59 6.96 5.61
C GLU A 65 -6.66 7.69 6.94
N ARG A 66 -5.96 7.18 7.95
CA ARG A 66 -5.91 7.77 9.29
C ARG A 66 -4.91 8.91 9.41
N HIS A 67 -3.75 8.81 8.77
CA HIS A 67 -2.61 9.68 9.05
C HIS A 67 -2.20 10.58 7.90
N ILE A 68 -2.45 10.19 6.65
CA ILE A 68 -1.97 10.89 5.47
C ILE A 68 -3.10 11.71 4.84
N PHE A 69 -4.21 11.05 4.48
CA PHE A 69 -5.31 11.70 3.75
C PHE A 69 -5.94 12.90 4.48
N PRO A 70 -6.08 12.93 5.83
CA PRO A 70 -6.66 14.09 6.50
C PRO A 70 -5.87 15.39 6.27
N ALA A 71 -4.55 15.33 6.11
CA ALA A 71 -3.74 16.51 5.83
C ALA A 71 -4.08 17.11 4.45
N LEU A 72 -4.28 16.26 3.44
CA LEU A 72 -4.67 16.66 2.08
C LEU A 72 -6.11 17.18 2.03
N LEU A 73 -7.03 16.62 2.81
CA LEU A 73 -8.42 17.08 2.84
C LEU A 73 -8.60 18.43 3.56
N ALA A 74 -7.62 18.88 4.35
CA ALA A 74 -7.66 20.19 4.99
C ALA A 74 -7.43 21.38 4.03
N SER A 75 -7.10 21.12 2.76
CA SER A 75 -6.69 22.12 1.76
C SER A 75 -7.79 22.98 1.16
N ALA A 76 -9.03 22.47 1.11
CA ALA A 76 -10.05 22.89 0.14
C ALA A 76 -9.55 22.92 -1.33
N ASP A 77 -8.58 22.08 -1.68
CA ASP A 77 -8.03 21.94 -3.03
C ASP A 77 -8.77 20.78 -3.72
N PRO A 78 -9.60 21.07 -4.74
CA PRO A 78 -10.45 20.06 -5.37
C PRO A 78 -9.63 18.96 -6.05
N VAL A 79 -8.41 19.25 -6.50
CA VAL A 79 -7.53 18.24 -7.10
C VAL A 79 -7.12 17.23 -6.03
N LEU A 80 -6.71 17.69 -4.85
CA LEU A 80 -6.31 16.80 -3.77
C LEU A 80 -7.49 15.98 -3.22
N GLU A 81 -8.69 16.56 -3.17
CA GLU A 81 -9.90 15.84 -2.79
C GLU A 81 -10.22 14.71 -3.79
N GLU A 82 -10.13 14.98 -5.09
CA GLU A 82 -10.33 13.98 -6.14
C GLU A 82 -9.31 12.84 -6.05
N GLN A 83 -8.04 13.15 -5.83
CA GLN A 83 -6.99 12.14 -5.72
C GLN A 83 -7.15 11.26 -4.47
N VAL A 84 -7.53 11.85 -3.33
CA VAL A 84 -7.84 11.06 -2.12
C VAL A 84 -9.07 10.17 -2.34
N ALA A 85 -10.08 10.64 -3.09
CA ALA A 85 -11.24 9.83 -3.43
C ALA A 85 -10.85 8.65 -4.34
N GLN A 86 -9.99 8.88 -5.33
CA GLN A 86 -9.45 7.83 -6.20
C GLN A 86 -8.69 6.78 -5.39
N LEU A 87 -7.78 7.18 -4.50
CA LEU A 87 -6.99 6.24 -3.70
C LEU A 87 -7.86 5.38 -2.77
N ARG A 88 -8.88 5.96 -2.13
CA ARG A 88 -9.85 5.19 -1.34
C ARG A 88 -10.63 4.18 -2.18
N GLN A 89 -10.96 4.56 -3.43
CA GLN A 89 -11.59 3.63 -4.36
C GLN A 89 -10.61 2.50 -4.73
N ASP A 90 -9.35 2.83 -5.00
CA ASP A 90 -8.30 1.85 -5.28
C ASP A 90 -8.09 0.89 -4.11
N HIS A 91 -8.09 1.37 -2.84
CA HIS A 91 -8.05 0.50 -1.65
C HIS A 91 -9.17 -0.53 -1.70
N GLY A 92 -10.40 -0.10 -2.00
CA GLY A 92 -11.55 -1.00 -2.12
C GLY A 92 -11.39 -2.04 -3.23
N TRP A 93 -10.85 -1.63 -4.38
CA TRP A 93 -10.56 -2.54 -5.49
C TRP A 93 -9.45 -3.53 -5.15
N ILE A 94 -8.36 -3.07 -4.55
CA ILE A 94 -7.25 -3.90 -4.09
C ILE A 94 -7.75 -4.96 -3.11
N GLU A 95 -8.53 -4.56 -2.10
CA GLU A 95 -9.11 -5.49 -1.13
C GLU A 95 -10.03 -6.51 -1.79
N GLN A 96 -10.85 -6.09 -2.76
CA GLN A 96 -11.72 -7.02 -3.48
C GLN A 96 -10.93 -8.02 -4.32
N ASN A 97 -9.90 -7.56 -5.04
CA ASN A 97 -9.02 -8.44 -5.80
C ASN A 97 -8.28 -9.42 -4.87
N TRP A 98 -7.86 -8.96 -3.69
CA TRP A 98 -7.23 -9.79 -2.67
C TRP A 98 -8.16 -10.91 -2.17
N ARG A 99 -9.44 -10.62 -1.91
CA ARG A 99 -10.41 -11.64 -1.46
C ARG A 99 -10.54 -12.80 -2.45
N GLU A 100 -10.40 -12.53 -3.74
CA GLU A 100 -10.44 -13.56 -4.78
C GLU A 100 -9.08 -14.27 -4.94
N LEU A 101 -7.97 -13.53 -4.88
CA LEU A 101 -6.62 -14.06 -5.11
C LEU A 101 -6.07 -14.87 -3.91
N SER A 102 -6.34 -14.43 -2.69
CA SER A 102 -5.83 -15.03 -1.44
C SER A 102 -6.08 -16.54 -1.35
N PRO A 103 -7.31 -17.07 -1.51
CA PRO A 103 -7.56 -18.50 -1.40
C PRO A 103 -6.82 -19.33 -2.46
N LEU A 104 -6.55 -18.77 -3.64
CA LEU A 104 -5.79 -19.46 -4.70
C LEU A 104 -4.31 -19.56 -4.34
N LEU A 105 -3.74 -18.50 -3.77
CA LEU A 105 -2.35 -18.52 -3.29
C LEU A 105 -2.17 -19.44 -2.08
N ASP A 106 -3.13 -19.47 -1.15
CA ASP A 106 -3.12 -20.42 -0.04
C ASP A 106 -3.20 -21.87 -0.56
N ALA A 107 -4.08 -22.14 -1.52
CA ALA A 107 -4.19 -23.46 -2.11
C ALA A 107 -2.88 -23.90 -2.80
N LEU A 108 -2.27 -23.02 -3.59
CA LEU A 108 -0.96 -23.29 -4.19
C LEU A 108 0.11 -23.53 -3.15
N SER A 109 0.10 -22.80 -2.02
CA SER A 109 1.07 -22.99 -0.94
C SER A 109 0.99 -24.38 -0.29
N GLN A 110 -0.18 -25.02 -0.37
CA GLN A 110 -0.44 -26.37 0.14
C GLN A 110 -0.21 -27.47 -0.93
N GLY A 111 0.25 -27.10 -2.12
CA GLY A 111 0.54 -28.03 -3.22
C GLY A 111 -0.68 -28.45 -4.02
N HIS A 112 -1.82 -27.76 -3.89
CA HIS A 112 -2.99 -28.05 -4.71
C HIS A 112 -2.76 -27.67 -6.18
N THR A 113 -3.14 -28.55 -7.09
CA THR A 113 -2.90 -28.40 -8.54
C THR A 113 -4.16 -28.08 -9.35
N TRP A 114 -5.30 -27.89 -8.69
CA TRP A 114 -6.57 -27.56 -9.36
C TRP A 114 -6.71 -26.06 -9.72
N VAL A 115 -5.76 -25.22 -9.30
CA VAL A 115 -5.76 -23.79 -9.61
C VAL A 115 -5.45 -23.60 -11.10
N GLU A 116 -6.40 -23.03 -11.83
CA GLU A 116 -6.26 -22.74 -13.26
C GLU A 116 -5.22 -21.64 -13.49
N ALA A 117 -4.08 -22.00 -14.09
CA ALA A 117 -2.93 -21.12 -14.25
C ALA A 117 -3.25 -19.86 -15.06
N ASP A 118 -4.07 -19.98 -16.12
CA ASP A 118 -4.44 -18.86 -16.98
C ASP A 118 -5.32 -17.84 -16.24
N LEU A 119 -6.29 -18.30 -15.45
CA LEU A 119 -7.13 -17.44 -14.62
C LEU A 119 -6.29 -16.73 -13.57
N LEU A 120 -5.44 -17.47 -12.86
CA LEU A 120 -4.57 -16.91 -11.84
C LEU A 120 -3.64 -15.84 -12.42
N ARG A 121 -3.05 -16.09 -13.60
CA ARG A 121 -2.21 -15.10 -14.28
C ARG A 121 -2.96 -13.79 -14.54
N THR A 122 -4.19 -13.85 -15.07
CA THR A 122 -4.99 -12.65 -15.30
C THR A 122 -5.30 -11.90 -14.00
N MET A 123 -5.62 -12.62 -12.92
CA MET A 123 -5.85 -12.00 -11.60
C MET A 123 -4.58 -11.31 -11.08
N ILE A 124 -3.42 -11.96 -11.23
CA ILE A 124 -2.12 -11.41 -10.86
C ILE A 124 -1.80 -10.15 -11.68
N GLU A 125 -2.00 -10.17 -12.99
CA GLU A 125 -1.76 -9.02 -13.86
C GLU A 125 -2.60 -7.81 -13.44
N VAL A 126 -3.90 -8.01 -13.17
CA VAL A 126 -4.80 -6.93 -12.73
C VAL A 126 -4.37 -6.40 -11.36
N PHE A 127 -4.10 -7.29 -10.41
CA PHE A 127 -3.69 -6.93 -9.05
C PHE A 127 -2.38 -6.13 -9.06
N THR A 128 -1.37 -6.60 -9.80
CA THR A 128 -0.06 -5.96 -9.91
C THR A 128 -0.13 -4.60 -10.59
N GLN A 129 -0.90 -4.48 -11.70
CA GLN A 129 -1.08 -3.19 -12.38
C GLN A 129 -1.75 -2.16 -11.49
N LEU A 130 -2.79 -2.56 -10.74
CA LEU A 130 -3.48 -1.68 -9.81
C LEU A 130 -2.55 -1.17 -8.71
N HIS A 131 -1.76 -2.05 -8.08
CA HIS A 131 -0.79 -1.63 -7.05
C HIS A 131 0.28 -0.70 -7.61
N HIS A 132 0.79 -0.96 -8.81
CA HIS A 132 1.80 -0.09 -9.41
C HIS A 132 1.27 1.32 -9.66
N ALA A 133 0.06 1.45 -10.21
CA ALA A 133 -0.56 2.75 -10.43
C ALA A 133 -0.87 3.47 -9.11
N HIS A 134 -1.40 2.74 -8.13
CA HIS A 134 -1.74 3.23 -6.80
C HIS A 134 -0.51 3.79 -6.07
N ILE A 135 0.51 2.96 -5.88
CA ILE A 135 1.74 3.35 -5.17
C ILE A 135 2.46 4.49 -5.91
N ALA A 136 2.44 4.51 -7.24
CA ALA A 136 3.05 5.60 -8.01
C ALA A 136 2.35 6.94 -7.74
N LEU A 137 1.02 6.97 -7.64
CA LEU A 137 0.27 8.16 -7.29
C LEU A 137 0.60 8.65 -5.87
N GLU A 138 0.71 7.73 -4.93
CA GLU A 138 1.01 8.06 -3.54
C GLU A 138 2.41 8.64 -3.36
N GLU A 139 3.42 7.96 -3.91
CA GLU A 139 4.82 8.36 -3.80
C GLU A 139 5.13 9.65 -4.55
N SER A 140 4.50 9.87 -5.71
CA SER A 140 4.79 11.03 -6.56
C SER A 140 4.06 12.31 -6.15
N MET A 141 2.91 12.18 -5.47
CA MET A 141 2.03 13.31 -5.20
C MET A 141 1.55 13.36 -3.74
N VAL A 142 0.93 12.29 -3.24
CA VAL A 142 0.28 12.33 -1.91
C VAL A 142 1.28 12.49 -0.78
N TYR A 143 2.34 11.69 -0.76
CA TYR A 143 3.33 11.73 0.30
C TYR A 143 4.12 13.06 0.31
N PRO A 144 4.61 13.59 -0.83
CA PRO A 144 5.19 14.93 -0.87
C PRO A 144 4.25 16.01 -0.33
N GLU A 145 2.97 15.97 -0.72
CA GLU A 145 1.99 16.97 -0.33
C GLU A 145 1.63 16.89 1.15
N ALA A 146 1.48 15.68 1.70
CA ALA A 146 1.30 15.47 3.12
C ALA A 146 2.47 16.07 3.93
N ARG A 147 3.72 15.83 3.50
CA ARG A 147 4.91 16.41 4.14
C ARG A 147 4.91 17.93 4.12
N ARG A 148 4.56 18.54 2.98
CA ARG A 148 4.48 20.00 2.83
C ARG A 148 3.48 20.59 3.81
N ARG A 149 2.29 19.99 3.89
CA ARG A 149 1.19 20.46 4.75
C ARG A 149 1.48 20.29 6.23
N GLU A 150 2.09 19.18 6.63
CA GLU A 150 2.54 19.02 8.01
C GLU A 150 3.57 20.09 8.41
N ALA A 151 4.52 20.41 7.51
CA ALA A 151 5.51 21.45 7.77
C ALA A 151 4.86 22.84 7.93
N GLU A 152 3.88 23.16 7.08
CA GLU A 152 3.10 24.40 7.16
C GLU A 152 2.28 24.48 8.45
N ALA A 153 1.57 23.42 8.82
CA ALA A 153 0.78 23.36 10.05
C ALA A 153 1.66 23.52 11.31
N ARG A 154 2.84 22.88 11.34
CA ARG A 154 3.83 23.05 12.41
C ARG A 154 4.30 24.51 12.51
N THR A 155 4.56 25.15 11.37
CA THR A 155 5.02 26.54 11.29
C THR A 155 3.95 27.50 11.80
N GLN A 156 2.70 27.36 11.35
CA GLN A 156 1.57 28.18 11.80
C GLN A 156 1.31 28.02 13.30
N THR A 157 1.39 26.80 13.82
CA THR A 157 1.25 26.54 15.26
C THR A 157 2.33 27.26 16.07
N ALA A 158 3.58 27.20 15.62
CA ALA A 158 4.69 27.89 16.28
C ALA A 158 4.50 29.42 16.26
N GLN A 159 4.07 29.98 15.12
CA GLN A 159 3.79 31.42 14.98
C GLN A 159 2.65 31.87 15.92
N ARG A 160 1.54 31.12 15.98
CA ARG A 160 0.43 31.41 16.89
C ARG A 160 0.90 31.41 18.35
N ARG A 161 1.66 30.39 18.78
CA ARG A 161 2.20 30.34 20.14
C ARG A 161 3.10 31.53 20.45
N ALA A 162 3.97 31.91 19.52
CA ALA A 162 4.86 33.06 19.68
C ALA A 162 4.10 34.40 19.78
N HIS A 163 3.00 34.54 19.03
CA HIS A 163 2.12 35.71 19.11
C HIS A 163 1.44 35.82 20.48
N TRP A 164 0.82 34.75 20.97
CA TRP A 164 0.18 34.73 22.29
C TRP A 164 1.16 35.00 23.44
N THR A 165 2.40 34.50 23.36
CA THR A 165 3.42 34.78 24.39
C THR A 165 3.89 36.23 24.39
N LYS A 166 3.80 36.95 23.26
CA LYS A 166 4.17 38.37 23.16
C LYS A 166 3.05 39.30 23.63
N GLU A 167 1.78 38.90 23.49
CA GLU A 167 0.65 39.68 24.00
C GLU A 167 0.42 39.52 25.51
N ALA A 168 0.91 38.42 26.09
CA ALA A 168 0.81 38.13 27.52
C ALA A 168 1.96 38.70 28.37
N ALA A 169 2.93 39.40 27.76
CA ALA A 169 4.10 40.00 28.40
C ALA A 169 4.00 41.53 28.40
#